data_AF-X0SGM2-F1
#
_entry.id   AF-X0SGM2-F1
#
_cell.length_a   1.000
_cell.length_b   1.000
_cell.length_c   1.000
_cell.angle_alpha   90.00
_cell.angle_beta   90.00
_cell.angle_gamma   90.00
#
_symmetry.space_group_name_H-M   'P 1'
#
loop_
_entity.id
_entity.type
_entity.pdbx_description
1 polymer ?
#
loop_
_entity_poly.entity_id
_entity_poly.type
_entity_poly.pdbx_seq_one_letter_code
_entity_poly.pdbx_strand_id
1 'polypeptide(L)'
;MIIAEVPVQDGKYQVEGDYRIDGVPGTGAKITLRFWEPGGSVTGKLLPTGNVRDTIRVPEYGAFTVSIIDAANPVVFVKAGELGLEGTEIDEIDSNPDILRRLQVIRRCAAMMIGLADTPKEVSPAIPKIVLVSETKEYKAVSGRIITPKEMDLVARTLSMGKLHRAFALTSAICTAGA
;
A
#
# COMPACT_ATOMS: atom_id res chain seq x y z
N MET A 1 -4.02 18.90 -1.47
CA MET A 1 -3.43 19.73 -0.38
C MET A 1 -3.25 18.83 0.85
N ILE A 2 -2.22 19.06 1.66
CA ILE A 2 -2.01 18.32 2.93
C ILE A 2 -2.05 19.33 4.07
N ILE A 3 -2.92 19.09 5.05
CA ILE A 3 -3.03 19.91 6.27
C ILE A 3 -2.39 19.12 7.42
N ALA A 4 -1.49 19.74 8.16
CA ALA A 4 -0.88 19.17 9.34
C ALA A 4 -1.32 19.96 10.59
N GLU A 5 -1.98 19.30 11.52
CA GLU A 5 -2.32 19.83 12.83
C GLU A 5 -1.19 19.46 13.80
N VAL A 6 -0.33 20.44 14.13
CA VAL A 6 0.85 20.27 14.99
C VAL A 6 0.59 20.90 16.35
N PRO A 7 0.70 20.15 17.47
CA PRO A 7 0.52 20.71 18.81
C PRO A 7 1.67 21.66 19.15
N VAL A 8 1.33 22.84 19.68
CA VAL A 8 2.28 23.90 20.06
C VAL A 8 2.05 24.30 21.52
N GLN A 9 3.14 24.45 22.28
CA GLN A 9 3.16 24.99 23.64
C GLN A 9 4.29 26.01 23.75
N ASP A 10 4.03 27.16 24.35
CA ASP A 10 5.00 28.25 24.54
C ASP A 10 5.73 28.65 23.25
N GLY A 11 5.00 28.67 22.13
CA GLY A 11 5.52 29.03 20.80
C GLY A 11 6.41 27.95 20.16
N LYS A 12 6.52 26.76 20.75
CA LYS A 12 7.32 25.64 20.23
C LYS A 12 6.44 24.41 19.98
N TYR A 13 6.79 23.61 18.98
CA TYR A 13 6.12 22.33 18.75
C TYR A 13 6.35 21.39 19.93
N GLN A 14 5.33 20.63 20.30
CA GLN A 14 5.46 19.59 21.31
C GLN A 14 6.11 18.35 20.69
N VAL A 15 7.10 17.79 21.39
CA VAL A 15 7.77 16.53 21.02
C VAL A 15 7.20 15.37 21.81
N GLU A 16 7.11 15.56 23.12
CA GLU A 16 6.61 14.56 24.07
C GLU A 16 5.10 14.39 24.01
N GLY A 17 4.63 13.18 24.26
CA GLY A 17 3.22 12.82 24.30
C GLY A 17 3.03 11.33 24.52
N ASP A 18 1.78 10.88 24.60
CA ASP A 18 1.39 9.49 24.85
C ASP A 18 0.92 8.74 23.59
N TYR A 19 0.95 9.41 22.42
CA TYR A 19 0.50 8.81 21.17
C TYR A 19 1.54 7.83 20.62
N ARG A 20 1.07 6.66 20.19
CA ARG A 20 1.90 5.58 19.67
C ARG A 20 1.57 5.28 18.21
N ILE A 21 2.59 5.05 17.41
CA ILE A 21 2.47 4.60 16.01
C ILE A 21 3.27 3.29 15.87
N ASP A 22 2.65 2.25 15.34
CA ASP A 22 3.34 0.98 15.10
C ASP A 22 4.53 1.17 14.14
N GLY A 23 5.70 0.66 14.51
CA GLY A 23 6.97 0.87 13.80
C GLY A 23 7.84 2.02 14.31
N VAL A 24 7.32 2.86 15.22
CA VAL A 24 8.08 3.91 15.91
C VAL A 24 8.27 3.52 17.39
N PRO A 25 9.52 3.41 17.89
CA PRO A 25 9.74 3.15 19.31
C PRO A 25 9.25 4.29 20.21
N GLY A 26 8.58 3.95 21.31
CA GLY A 26 8.10 4.91 22.31
C GLY A 26 6.77 5.58 21.96
N THR A 27 6.59 6.80 22.48
CA THR A 27 5.42 7.65 22.27
C THR A 27 5.86 9.08 21.96
N GLY A 28 4.96 9.89 21.42
CA GLY A 28 5.23 11.30 21.17
C GLY A 28 3.94 12.11 21.00
N ALA A 29 4.08 13.38 20.70
CA ALA A 29 2.96 14.26 20.42
C ALA A 29 2.22 13.82 19.14
N LYS A 30 0.89 13.78 19.18
CA LYS A 30 0.06 13.42 18.02
C LYS A 30 0.05 14.56 16.99
N ILE A 31 0.49 14.26 15.77
CA ILE A 31 0.33 15.13 14.60
C ILE A 31 -0.76 14.52 13.71
N THR A 32 -1.85 15.26 13.48
CA THR A 32 -2.93 14.81 12.59
C THR A 32 -2.68 15.33 11.19
N LEU A 33 -2.57 14.43 10.22
CA LEU A 33 -2.45 14.78 8.80
C LEU A 33 -3.79 14.57 8.10
N ARG A 34 -4.25 15.57 7.35
CA ARG A 34 -5.44 15.48 6.49
C ARG A 34 -5.03 15.64 5.04
N PHE A 35 -5.47 14.70 4.21
CA PHE A 35 -5.24 14.71 2.78
C PHE A 35 -6.52 15.17 2.10
N TRP A 36 -6.54 16.44 1.68
CA TRP A 36 -7.71 17.04 1.05
C TRP A 36 -7.77 16.64 -0.43
N GLU A 37 -8.90 16.04 -0.82
CA GLU A 37 -9.21 15.55 -2.18
C GLU A 37 -8.03 14.79 -2.82
N PRO A 38 -7.65 13.62 -2.27
CA PRO A 38 -6.43 12.92 -2.71
C PRO A 38 -6.56 12.21 -4.07
N GLY A 39 -7.78 12.09 -4.61
CA GLY A 39 -8.07 11.32 -5.83
C GLY A 39 -7.48 11.93 -7.11
N GLY A 40 -7.01 11.08 -8.01
CA GLY A 40 -6.44 11.46 -9.30
C GLY A 40 -5.12 12.22 -9.21
N SER A 41 -4.32 12.01 -8.16
CA SER A 41 -3.12 12.82 -7.89
C SER A 41 -2.05 12.73 -8.97
N VAL A 42 -2.02 11.65 -9.77
CA VAL A 42 -1.05 11.46 -10.85
C VAL A 42 -1.72 11.34 -12.22
N THR A 43 -2.80 10.58 -12.30
CA THR A 43 -3.51 10.25 -13.55
C THR A 43 -4.68 11.19 -13.84
N GLY A 44 -5.04 12.05 -12.89
CA GLY A 44 -6.21 12.95 -12.98
C GLY A 44 -7.57 12.27 -12.73
N LYS A 45 -7.60 10.95 -12.42
CA LYS A 45 -8.84 10.20 -12.17
C LYS A 45 -8.68 9.26 -10.98
N LEU A 46 -9.68 9.16 -10.11
CA LEU A 46 -9.65 8.20 -9.00
C LEU A 46 -9.56 6.74 -9.48
N LEU A 47 -10.32 6.40 -10.52
CA LEU A 47 -10.30 5.12 -11.21
C LEU A 47 -9.75 5.34 -12.63
N PRO A 48 -8.43 5.23 -12.86
CA PRO A 48 -7.82 5.64 -14.12
C PRO A 48 -8.27 4.79 -15.31
N THR A 49 -8.60 3.52 -15.08
CA THR A 49 -9.18 2.61 -16.08
C THR A 49 -10.68 2.81 -16.29
N GLY A 50 -11.35 3.53 -15.38
CA GLY A 50 -12.80 3.64 -15.32
C GLY A 50 -13.51 2.47 -14.62
N ASN A 51 -12.78 1.42 -14.22
CA ASN A 51 -13.34 0.23 -13.58
C ASN A 51 -12.93 0.15 -12.10
N VAL A 52 -13.83 -0.35 -11.26
CA VAL A 52 -13.48 -0.75 -9.87
C VAL A 52 -12.65 -2.03 -9.82
N ARG A 53 -12.70 -2.82 -10.90
CA ARG A 53 -12.01 -4.11 -11.03
C ARG A 53 -11.60 -4.32 -12.48
N ASP A 54 -10.34 -4.63 -12.67
CA ASP A 54 -9.73 -5.01 -13.95
C ASP A 54 -9.17 -6.43 -13.88
N THR A 55 -8.79 -6.98 -15.03
CA THR A 55 -8.10 -8.26 -15.13
C THR A 55 -6.78 -8.09 -15.87
N ILE A 56 -5.69 -8.49 -15.22
CA ILE A 56 -4.35 -8.51 -15.83
C ILE A 56 -4.02 -9.96 -16.20
N ARG A 57 -3.81 -10.21 -17.49
CA ARG A 57 -3.35 -11.52 -18.00
C ARG A 57 -1.83 -11.49 -18.14
N VAL A 58 -1.17 -12.36 -17.39
CA VAL A 58 0.26 -12.58 -17.43
C VAL A 58 0.53 -13.95 -18.05
N PRO A 59 1.19 -14.03 -19.23
CA PRO A 59 1.34 -15.28 -19.96
C PRO A 59 1.85 -16.47 -19.13
N GLU A 60 2.78 -16.21 -18.22
CA GLU A 60 3.42 -17.25 -17.39
C GLU A 60 2.65 -17.59 -16.10
N TYR A 61 1.69 -16.75 -15.70
CA TYR A 61 1.08 -16.83 -14.38
C TYR A 61 -0.46 -16.86 -14.40
N GLY A 62 -1.08 -16.73 -15.58
CA GLY A 62 -2.53 -16.71 -15.71
C GLY A 62 -3.13 -15.32 -15.57
N ALA A 63 -4.33 -15.23 -15.02
CA ALA A 63 -5.06 -13.98 -14.89
C ALA A 63 -5.19 -13.57 -13.42
N PHE A 64 -4.99 -12.29 -13.15
CA PHE A 64 -5.15 -11.70 -11.82
C PHE A 64 -6.24 -10.64 -11.84
N THR A 65 -7.11 -10.69 -10.84
CA THR A 65 -8.07 -9.62 -10.57
C THR A 65 -7.37 -8.50 -9.81
N VAL A 66 -7.48 -7.28 -10.32
CA VAL A 66 -6.87 -6.11 -9.68
C VAL A 66 -7.84 -4.95 -9.57
N SER A 67 -7.60 -4.05 -8.62
CA SER A 67 -8.18 -2.72 -8.59
C SER A 67 -7.04 -1.71 -8.71
N ILE A 68 -7.15 -0.78 -9.65
CA ILE A 68 -6.12 0.25 -9.89
C ILE A 68 -6.73 1.59 -9.53
N ILE A 69 -6.24 2.19 -8.44
CA ILE A 69 -6.82 3.38 -7.84
C ILE A 69 -5.72 4.42 -7.69
N ASP A 70 -6.01 5.65 -8.06
CA ASP A 70 -5.10 6.77 -7.89
C ASP A 70 -5.65 7.71 -6.83
N ALA A 71 -5.15 7.57 -5.60
CA ALA A 71 -5.44 8.44 -4.48
C ALA A 71 -4.17 8.64 -3.64
N ALA A 72 -3.69 9.88 -3.57
CA ALA A 72 -2.35 10.27 -3.10
C ALA A 72 -1.20 9.71 -3.96
N ASN A 73 -1.22 8.43 -4.32
CA ASN A 73 -0.46 7.84 -5.42
C ASN A 73 -1.27 6.71 -6.09
N PRO A 74 -0.96 6.35 -7.34
CA PRO A 74 -1.48 5.14 -7.98
C PRO A 74 -1.08 3.87 -7.23
N VAL A 75 -2.05 3.05 -6.88
CA VAL A 75 -1.89 1.77 -6.19
C VAL A 75 -2.67 0.68 -6.94
N VAL A 76 -2.00 -0.45 -7.09
CA VAL A 76 -2.57 -1.69 -7.62
C VAL A 76 -2.87 -2.61 -6.44
N PHE A 77 -4.14 -2.94 -6.25
CA PHE A 77 -4.57 -3.90 -5.24
C PHE A 77 -4.77 -5.26 -5.89
N VAL A 78 -4.25 -6.31 -5.26
CA VAL A 78 -4.43 -7.71 -5.67
C VAL A 78 -4.69 -8.57 -4.45
N LYS A 79 -5.56 -9.57 -4.58
CA LYS A 79 -5.84 -10.50 -3.48
C LYS A 79 -4.64 -11.40 -3.22
N ALA A 80 -4.23 -11.53 -1.96
CA ALA A 80 -3.13 -12.42 -1.58
C ALA A 80 -3.39 -13.88 -2.00
N GLY A 81 -4.63 -14.35 -1.87
CA GLY A 81 -5.03 -15.70 -2.27
C GLY A 81 -4.83 -16.01 -3.76
N GLU A 82 -4.91 -15.02 -4.65
CA GLU A 82 -4.62 -15.23 -6.08
C GLU A 82 -3.13 -15.48 -6.35
N LEU A 83 -2.27 -15.16 -5.40
CA LEU A 83 -0.83 -15.43 -5.42
C LEU A 83 -0.46 -16.66 -4.59
N GLY A 84 -1.44 -17.37 -4.02
CA GLY A 84 -1.22 -18.50 -3.12
C GLY A 84 -0.74 -18.08 -1.73
N LEU A 85 -1.02 -16.84 -1.32
CA LEU A 85 -0.63 -16.29 -0.03
C LEU A 85 -1.85 -16.16 0.90
N GLU A 86 -1.59 -16.19 2.19
CA GLU A 86 -2.57 -15.91 3.23
C GLU A 86 -2.75 -14.39 3.45
N GLY A 87 -1.74 -13.60 3.08
CA GLY A 87 -1.64 -12.15 3.23
C GLY A 87 -1.00 -11.71 4.55
N THR A 88 -0.76 -12.63 5.47
CA THR A 88 -0.11 -12.39 6.76
C THR A 88 1.41 -12.48 6.71
N GLU A 89 1.97 -12.97 5.60
CA GLU A 89 3.41 -13.09 5.36
C GLU A 89 4.15 -11.76 5.54
N ILE A 90 5.40 -11.84 6.00
CA ILE A 90 6.30 -10.71 6.17
C ILE A 90 7.64 -11.01 5.48
N ASP A 91 8.50 -11.80 6.13
CA ASP A 91 9.82 -12.13 5.58
C ASP A 91 9.73 -13.17 4.44
N GLU A 92 8.63 -13.92 4.37
CA GLU A 92 8.37 -14.93 3.34
C GLU A 92 8.16 -14.31 1.96
N ILE A 93 7.64 -13.06 1.89
CA ILE A 93 7.46 -12.34 0.62
C ILE A 93 8.84 -11.99 0.04
N ASP A 94 9.71 -11.37 0.84
CA ASP A 94 11.04 -10.94 0.39
C ASP A 94 11.97 -12.13 0.13
N SER A 95 11.72 -13.27 0.78
CA SER A 95 12.49 -14.51 0.61
C SER A 95 12.01 -15.37 -0.56
N ASN A 96 10.93 -15.01 -1.25
CA ASN A 96 10.37 -15.77 -2.36
C ASN A 96 10.50 -15.00 -3.70
N PRO A 97 11.54 -15.28 -4.51
CA PRO A 97 11.77 -14.60 -5.78
C PRO A 97 10.61 -14.72 -6.78
N ASP A 98 9.86 -15.83 -6.76
CA ASP A 98 8.74 -16.02 -7.70
C ASP A 98 7.57 -15.10 -7.34
N ILE A 99 7.26 -14.95 -6.05
CA ILE A 99 6.23 -13.99 -5.59
C ILE A 99 6.64 -12.56 -5.96
N LEU A 100 7.88 -12.17 -5.68
CA LEU A 100 8.38 -10.83 -6.05
C LEU A 100 8.29 -10.60 -7.56
N ARG A 101 8.58 -11.61 -8.38
CA ARG A 101 8.46 -11.53 -9.84
C ARG A 101 7.01 -11.36 -10.28
N ARG A 102 6.07 -12.16 -9.75
CA ARG A 102 4.63 -12.02 -10.04
C ARG A 102 4.14 -10.62 -9.71
N LEU A 103 4.45 -10.12 -8.52
CA LEU A 103 4.06 -8.78 -8.06
C LEU A 103 4.62 -7.68 -8.97
N GLN A 104 5.89 -7.78 -9.39
CA GLN A 104 6.48 -6.81 -10.31
C GLN A 104 5.85 -6.85 -11.71
N VAL A 105 5.53 -8.03 -12.22
CA VAL A 105 4.86 -8.15 -13.53
C VAL A 105 3.46 -7.55 -13.47
N ILE A 106 2.65 -7.89 -12.46
CA ILE A 106 1.32 -7.31 -12.24
C ILE A 106 1.41 -5.78 -12.16
N ARG A 107 2.32 -5.26 -11.34
CA ARG A 107 2.54 -3.81 -11.15
C ARG A 107 2.89 -3.10 -12.46
N ARG A 108 3.78 -3.69 -13.27
CA ARG A 108 4.20 -3.12 -14.55
C ARG A 108 3.08 -3.16 -15.59
N CYS A 109 2.32 -4.26 -15.66
CA CYS A 109 1.14 -4.35 -16.52
C CYS A 109 0.10 -3.28 -16.15
N ALA A 110 -0.21 -3.14 -14.87
CA ALA A 110 -1.12 -2.10 -14.39
C ALA A 110 -0.64 -0.69 -14.75
N ALA A 111 0.66 -0.41 -14.55
CA ALA A 111 1.25 0.89 -14.89
C ALA A 111 1.04 1.27 -16.37
N MET A 112 1.23 0.31 -17.28
CA MET A 112 0.99 0.51 -18.71
C MET A 112 -0.51 0.71 -19.00
N MET A 113 -1.41 -0.04 -18.33
CA MET A 113 -2.85 0.10 -18.50
C MET A 113 -3.37 1.50 -18.15
N ILE A 114 -2.74 2.18 -17.19
CA ILE A 114 -3.11 3.52 -16.75
C ILE A 114 -2.23 4.64 -17.34
N GLY A 115 -1.43 4.32 -18.36
CA GLY A 115 -0.65 5.29 -19.13
C GLY A 115 0.55 5.90 -18.38
N LEU A 116 1.11 5.21 -17.38
CA LEU A 116 2.31 5.67 -16.68
C LEU A 116 3.63 5.32 -17.39
N ALA A 117 3.58 4.43 -18.38
CA ALA A 117 4.73 4.00 -19.19
C ALA A 117 4.25 3.28 -20.46
N ASP A 118 5.02 3.33 -21.53
CA ASP A 118 4.72 2.60 -22.77
C ASP A 118 5.33 1.20 -22.76
N THR A 119 6.45 1.01 -22.04
CA THR A 119 7.10 -0.30 -21.91
C THR A 119 7.34 -0.72 -20.45
N PRO A 120 7.42 -2.03 -20.14
CA PRO A 120 7.67 -2.50 -18.78
C PRO A 120 8.98 -1.99 -18.16
N LYS A 121 9.95 -1.61 -19.00
CA LYS A 121 11.26 -1.10 -18.58
C LYS A 121 11.23 0.36 -18.13
N GLU A 122 10.29 1.15 -18.65
CA GLU A 122 10.09 2.56 -18.31
C GLU A 122 9.29 2.76 -17.03
N VAL A 123 8.57 1.71 -16.57
CA VAL A 123 7.76 1.77 -15.36
C VAL A 123 8.64 2.15 -14.15
N SER A 124 8.38 3.34 -13.61
CA SER A 124 9.03 3.84 -12.39
C SER A 124 9.00 2.80 -11.26
N PRO A 125 10.09 2.61 -10.51
CA PRO A 125 10.07 1.76 -9.32
C PRO A 125 9.25 2.38 -8.18
N ALA A 126 8.95 3.68 -8.25
CA ALA A 126 8.21 4.41 -7.22
C ALA A 126 6.68 4.28 -7.37
N ILE A 127 6.15 4.31 -8.60
CA ILE A 127 4.71 4.26 -8.90
C ILE A 127 4.41 3.37 -10.13
N PRO A 128 3.23 2.73 -10.21
CA PRO A 128 2.28 2.58 -9.11
C PRO A 128 2.87 1.69 -8.01
N LYS A 129 2.36 1.82 -6.78
CA LYS A 129 2.61 0.84 -5.71
C LYS A 129 1.79 -0.41 -5.97
N ILE A 130 2.17 -1.52 -5.36
CA ILE A 130 1.34 -2.74 -5.32
C ILE A 130 1.07 -3.12 -3.87
N VAL A 131 -0.18 -3.43 -3.58
CA VAL A 131 -0.70 -3.82 -2.26
C VAL A 131 -1.40 -5.16 -2.39
N LEU A 132 -0.96 -6.10 -1.58
CA LEU A 132 -1.67 -7.35 -1.33
C LEU A 132 -2.75 -7.10 -0.29
N VAL A 133 -3.94 -7.62 -0.51
CA VAL A 133 -5.04 -7.57 0.46
C VAL A 133 -5.59 -8.97 0.75
N SER A 134 -5.95 -9.21 2.00
CA SER A 134 -6.71 -10.40 2.41
C SER A 134 -7.65 -10.08 3.57
N GLU A 135 -8.52 -11.04 3.88
CA GLU A 135 -9.37 -10.97 5.06
C GLU A 135 -8.54 -10.91 6.34
N THR A 136 -9.18 -10.45 7.42
CA THR A 136 -8.56 -10.38 8.74
C THR A 136 -8.07 -11.75 9.21
N LYS A 137 -6.78 -11.88 9.49
CA LYS A 137 -6.18 -13.11 10.02
C LYS A 137 -5.11 -12.79 11.06
N GLU A 138 -5.12 -13.52 12.18
CA GLU A 138 -4.12 -13.33 13.22
C GLU A 138 -2.69 -13.48 12.67
N TYR A 139 -1.80 -12.56 13.05
CA TYR A 139 -0.39 -12.65 12.69
C TYR A 139 0.52 -12.02 13.74
N LYS A 140 1.78 -12.44 13.74
CA LYS A 140 2.84 -11.83 14.57
C LYS A 140 3.50 -10.70 13.78
N ALA A 141 3.38 -9.47 14.27
CA ALA A 141 4.05 -8.32 13.67
C ALA A 141 5.59 -8.38 13.88
N VAL A 142 6.33 -7.55 13.13
CA VAL A 142 7.80 -7.43 13.26
C VAL A 142 8.23 -7.06 14.69
N SER A 143 7.39 -6.32 15.42
CA SER A 143 7.59 -5.98 16.83
C SER A 143 7.44 -7.16 17.80
N GLY A 144 6.99 -8.32 17.31
CA GLY A 144 6.68 -9.50 18.11
C GLY A 144 5.26 -9.53 18.68
N ARG A 145 4.50 -8.43 18.58
CA ARG A 145 3.10 -8.35 19.01
C ARG A 145 2.22 -9.23 18.13
N ILE A 146 1.28 -9.95 18.76
CA ILE A 146 0.20 -10.65 18.07
C ILE A 146 -0.89 -9.64 17.74
N ILE A 147 -1.27 -9.55 16.47
CA ILE A 147 -2.37 -8.74 15.98
C ILE A 147 -3.53 -9.67 15.69
N THR A 148 -4.65 -9.45 16.35
CA THR A 148 -5.85 -10.30 16.22
C THR A 148 -6.82 -9.73 15.17
N PRO A 149 -7.71 -10.55 14.60
CA PRO A 149 -8.73 -10.08 13.67
C PRO A 149 -9.63 -8.96 14.20
N LYS A 150 -9.76 -8.79 15.52
CA LYS A 150 -10.59 -7.73 16.13
C LYS A 150 -9.92 -6.36 16.12
N GLU A 151 -8.63 -6.28 15.81
CA GLU A 151 -7.84 -5.05 15.83
C GLU A 151 -7.66 -4.43 14.43
N MET A 152 -8.29 -5.02 13.40
CA MET A 152 -8.12 -4.62 12.01
C MET A 152 -9.35 -4.97 11.18
N ASP A 153 -9.56 -4.23 10.09
CA ASP A 153 -10.65 -4.48 9.13
C ASP A 153 -10.20 -5.31 7.92
N LEU A 154 -8.90 -5.30 7.61
CA LEU A 154 -8.27 -6.12 6.58
C LEU A 154 -6.78 -6.33 6.88
N VAL A 155 -6.18 -7.33 6.24
CA VAL A 155 -4.71 -7.43 6.18
C VAL A 155 -4.25 -6.84 4.85
N ALA A 156 -3.31 -5.88 4.93
CA ALA A 156 -2.68 -5.29 3.76
C ALA A 156 -1.15 -5.37 3.85
N ARG A 157 -0.50 -5.62 2.71
CA ARG A 157 0.96 -5.65 2.57
C ARG A 157 1.37 -4.86 1.33
N THR A 158 2.08 -3.74 1.51
CA THR A 158 2.53 -2.91 0.40
C THR A 158 3.99 -3.20 0.07
N LEU A 159 4.32 -3.26 -1.22
CA LEU A 159 5.70 -3.28 -1.67
C LEU A 159 6.16 -1.87 -2.06
N SER A 160 7.43 -1.58 -1.78
CA SER A 160 8.11 -0.36 -2.23
C SER A 160 9.50 -0.70 -2.71
N MET A 161 9.88 -0.19 -3.89
CA MET A 161 11.18 -0.46 -4.51
C MET A 161 11.52 -1.96 -4.63
N GLY A 162 10.50 -2.78 -4.86
CA GLY A 162 10.66 -4.23 -5.08
C GLY A 162 10.76 -5.10 -3.83
N LYS A 163 10.64 -4.52 -2.63
CA LYS A 163 10.61 -5.27 -1.37
C LYS A 163 9.36 -4.94 -0.56
N LEU A 164 9.02 -5.80 0.38
CA LEU A 164 7.96 -5.55 1.34
C LEU A 164 8.31 -4.33 2.21
N HIS A 165 7.36 -3.41 2.34
CA HIS A 165 7.50 -2.31 3.28
C HIS A 165 7.33 -2.85 4.72
N ARG A 166 8.30 -2.57 5.60
CA ARG A 166 8.31 -3.10 6.98
C ARG A 166 7.14 -2.65 7.87
N ALA A 167 6.46 -1.58 7.47
CA ALA A 167 5.22 -1.09 8.07
C ALA A 167 4.16 -0.92 6.95
N PHE A 168 3.74 0.31 6.67
CA PHE A 168 2.91 0.61 5.50
C PHE A 168 3.26 2.00 4.97
N ALA A 169 3.39 2.15 3.65
CA ALA A 169 3.67 3.44 3.04
C ALA A 169 2.45 4.36 3.19
N LEU A 170 2.64 5.59 3.69
CA LEU A 170 1.54 6.52 4.01
C LEU A 170 0.62 6.79 2.81
N THR A 171 1.18 7.02 1.62
CA THR A 171 0.38 7.26 0.40
C THR A 171 -0.39 6.01 -0.02
N SER A 172 0.19 4.81 0.16
CA SER A 172 -0.58 3.57 0.01
C SER A 172 -1.70 3.48 1.04
N ALA A 173 -1.47 3.87 2.31
CA ALA A 173 -2.49 3.80 3.37
C ALA A 173 -3.71 4.67 3.05
N ILE A 174 -3.48 5.88 2.54
CA ILE A 174 -4.56 6.79 2.11
C ILE A 174 -5.34 6.17 0.96
N CYS A 175 -4.65 5.61 -0.03
CA CYS A 175 -5.29 4.94 -1.16
C CYS A 175 -6.10 3.74 -0.69
N THR A 176 -5.53 2.88 0.17
CA THR A 176 -6.22 1.71 0.75
C THR A 176 -7.48 2.10 1.50
N ALA A 177 -7.45 3.20 2.27
CA ALA A 177 -8.61 3.64 3.04
C ALA A 177 -9.75 4.21 2.18
N GLY A 178 -9.43 4.72 0.99
CA GLY A 178 -10.41 5.27 0.05
C GLY A 178 -10.84 4.29 -1.06
N ALA A 179 -10.26 3.09 -1.10
CA ALA A 179 -10.51 2.05 -2.08
C ALA A 179 -11.71 1.17 -1.72
#